data_AF-A0A1G3YLQ8-F1
#
_entry.id   AF-A0A1G3YLQ8-F1
#
_cell.length_a   1.000
_cell.length_b   1.000
_cell.length_c   1.000
_cell.angle_alpha   90.00
_cell.angle_beta   90.00
_cell.angle_gamma   90.00
#
_symmetry.space_group_name_H-M   'P 1'
#
loop_
_entity.id
_entity.type
_entity.pdbx_description
1 polymer ?
#
loop_
_entity_poly.entity_id
_entity_poly.type
_entity_poly.pdbx_seq_one_letter_code
_entity_poly.pdbx_strand_id
1 'polypeptide(L)'
;MNAGNLALTAGALFIIDALVGNALYMNPLVARLYARHEGHPGVKHWKEIGSFAKFLSLNMLMGLALSALYALVFALMRGSLPGNPLLAGLCFSGMAIALKAAPEAFNQYMNINYPRSLIAAQLSNSSISLLISGIALGLLSEALPGLA
;
A
#
# COMPACT_ATOMS: atom_id res chain seq x y z
N MET A 1 -9.92 -7.54 18.78
CA MET A 1 -9.80 -8.44 17.61
C MET A 1 -9.10 -9.74 17.98
N ASN A 2 -9.69 -10.90 17.63
CA ASN A 2 -9.00 -12.20 17.77
C ASN A 2 -8.06 -12.46 16.58
N ALA A 3 -7.14 -13.42 16.71
CA ALA A 3 -6.15 -13.71 15.68
C ALA A 3 -6.75 -14.16 14.33
N GLY A 4 -7.88 -14.88 14.37
CA GLY A 4 -8.57 -15.34 13.16
C GLY A 4 -9.14 -14.19 12.33
N ASN A 5 -9.84 -13.25 12.98
CA ASN A 5 -10.40 -12.07 12.30
C ASN A 5 -9.29 -11.16 11.75
N LEU A 6 -8.17 -11.02 12.48
CA LEU A 6 -7.01 -10.28 11.98
C LEU A 6 -6.45 -10.93 10.72
N ALA A 7 -6.24 -12.24 10.72
CA ALA A 7 -5.69 -12.97 9.57
C ALA A 7 -6.61 -12.87 8.35
N LEU A 8 -7.93 -13.03 8.54
CA LEU A 8 -8.92 -12.89 7.46
C LEU A 8 -8.92 -11.47 6.88
N THR A 9 -8.92 -10.45 7.75
CA THR A 9 -8.89 -9.04 7.33
C THR A 9 -7.61 -8.72 6.56
N ALA A 10 -6.46 -9.14 7.09
CA ALA A 10 -5.16 -8.95 6.46
C ALA A 10 -5.07 -9.64 5.09
N GLY A 11 -5.58 -10.88 4.99
CA GLY A 11 -5.61 -11.62 3.73
C GLY A 11 -6.52 -10.97 2.68
N ALA A 12 -7.73 -10.55 3.07
CA ALA A 12 -8.64 -9.84 2.19
C ALA A 12 -8.04 -8.51 1.71
N LEU A 13 -7.44 -7.74 2.63
CA LEU A 13 -6.78 -6.48 2.31
C LEU A 13 -5.60 -6.69 1.35
N PHE A 14 -4.78 -7.71 1.58
CA PHE A 14 -3.66 -8.05 0.71
C PHE A 14 -4.12 -8.38 -0.71
N ILE A 15 -5.20 -9.16 -0.86
CA ILE A 15 -5.75 -9.49 -2.19
C ILE A 15 -6.22 -8.23 -2.90
N ILE A 16 -6.96 -7.36 -2.20
CA ILE A 16 -7.44 -6.09 -2.76
C ILE A 16 -6.25 -5.23 -3.20
N ASP A 17 -5.25 -5.06 -2.34
CA ASP A 17 -4.09 -4.22 -2.63
C ASP A 17 -3.23 -4.80 -3.76
N ALA A 18 -3.07 -6.12 -3.83
CA ALA A 18 -2.37 -6.77 -4.93
C ALA A 18 -3.08 -6.55 -6.28
N LEU A 19 -4.41 -6.62 -6.31
CA LEU A 19 -5.19 -6.35 -7.53
C LEU A 19 -5.07 -4.88 -7.95
N VAL A 20 -5.24 -3.96 -7.01
CA VAL A 20 -5.13 -2.51 -7.25
C VAL A 20 -3.72 -2.14 -7.69
N GLY A 21 -2.70 -2.64 -6.97
CA GLY A 21 -1.30 -2.41 -7.29
C GLY A 21 -0.96 -2.88 -8.70
N ASN A 22 -1.33 -4.11 -9.07
CA ASN A 22 -1.12 -4.60 -10.43
C ASN A 22 -1.84 -3.73 -11.46
N ALA A 23 -3.09 -3.33 -11.24
CA ALA A 23 -3.80 -2.45 -12.16
C ALA A 23 -3.11 -1.08 -12.34
N LEU A 24 -2.61 -0.49 -11.27
CA LEU A 24 -1.91 0.80 -11.30
C LEU A 24 -0.55 0.70 -12.01
N TYR A 25 0.23 -0.34 -11.73
CA TYR A 25 1.56 -0.52 -12.31
C TYR A 25 1.54 -1.06 -13.75
N MET A 26 0.51 -1.83 -14.13
CA MET A 26 0.31 -2.31 -15.50
C MET A 26 -0.36 -1.27 -16.41
N ASN A 27 -0.79 -0.12 -15.87
CA ASN A 27 -1.29 0.98 -16.67
C ASN A 27 -0.22 1.38 -17.73
N PRO A 28 -0.56 1.50 -19.02
CA PRO A 28 0.41 1.83 -20.08
C PRO A 28 1.23 3.10 -19.82
N LEU A 29 0.66 4.10 -19.16
CA LEU A 29 1.35 5.35 -18.82
C LEU A 29 2.45 5.09 -17.79
N VAL A 30 2.13 4.37 -16.71
CA VAL A 30 3.07 4.03 -15.63
C VAL A 30 4.12 3.06 -16.15
N ALA A 31 3.71 2.00 -16.85
CA ALA A 31 4.62 1.00 -17.41
C ALA A 31 5.66 1.63 -18.36
N ARG A 32 5.23 2.52 -19.26
CA ARG A 32 6.15 3.26 -20.16
C ARG A 32 7.09 4.17 -19.38
N LEU A 33 6.61 4.78 -18.29
CA LEU A 33 7.43 5.66 -17.47
C LEU A 33 8.55 4.88 -16.76
N TYR A 34 8.26 3.70 -16.20
CA TYR A 34 9.26 2.82 -15.60
C TYR A 34 10.25 2.30 -16.64
N ALA A 35 9.78 1.89 -17.82
CA ALA A 35 10.66 1.42 -18.91
C ALA A 35 11.68 2.48 -19.37
N ARG A 36 11.29 3.76 -19.41
CA ARG A 36 12.21 4.87 -19.76
C ARG A 36 13.36 5.06 -18.78
N HIS A 37 13.24 4.55 -17.56
CA HIS A 37 14.19 4.77 -16.47
C HIS A 37 14.86 3.47 -16.00
N GLU A 38 14.74 2.37 -16.76
CA GLU A 38 15.25 1.04 -16.38
C GLU A 38 16.77 1.02 -16.15
N GLY A 39 17.53 1.89 -16.82
CA GLY A 39 18.98 2.04 -16.65
C GLY A 39 19.40 3.17 -15.70
N HIS A 40 18.47 3.82 -14.99
CA HIS A 40 18.80 4.93 -14.10
C HIS A 40 19.48 4.40 -12.83
N PRO A 41 20.59 5.01 -12.34
CA PRO A 41 21.34 4.49 -11.18
C PRO A 41 20.53 4.43 -9.88
N GLY A 42 19.43 5.18 -9.78
CA GLY A 42 18.49 5.13 -8.66
C GLY A 42 17.42 4.03 -8.76
N VAL A 43 17.37 3.27 -9.85
CA VAL A 43 16.38 2.20 -10.08
C VAL A 43 17.12 0.87 -10.08
N LYS A 44 16.81 0.01 -9.11
CA LYS A 44 17.39 -1.34 -9.06
C LYS A 44 16.68 -2.27 -10.03
N HIS A 45 17.44 -2.98 -10.83
CA HIS A 45 16.90 -4.03 -11.69
C HIS A 45 16.66 -5.31 -10.87
N TRP A 46 15.61 -6.08 -11.18
CA TRP A 46 15.28 -7.33 -10.45
C TRP A 46 16.41 -8.37 -10.50
N LYS A 47 17.29 -8.30 -11.50
CA LYS A 47 18.50 -9.12 -11.61
C LYS A 47 19.48 -8.87 -10.46
N GLU A 48 19.56 -7.64 -9.94
CA GLU A 48 20.39 -7.30 -8.79
C GLU A 48 19.85 -7.89 -7.47
N ILE A 49 18.54 -8.18 -7.43
CA ILE A 49 17.87 -8.80 -6.28
C ILE A 49 18.03 -10.34 -6.33
N GLY A 50 18.36 -10.88 -7.50
CA GLY A 50 18.73 -12.27 -7.77
C GLY A 50 17.88 -12.91 -8.87
N SER A 51 16.56 -12.69 -8.86
CA SER A 51 15.65 -13.16 -9.90
C SER A 51 14.31 -12.43 -9.81
N PHE A 52 13.53 -12.48 -10.90
CA PHE A 52 12.16 -11.97 -10.89
C PHE A 52 11.28 -12.69 -9.84
N ALA A 53 11.43 -14.01 -9.72
CA ALA A 53 10.69 -14.79 -8.73
C ALA A 53 11.00 -14.37 -7.29
N LYS A 54 12.29 -14.09 -6.98
CA LYS A 54 12.70 -13.62 -5.65
C LYS A 54 12.22 -12.18 -5.37
N PHE A 55 12.25 -11.32 -6.37
CA PHE A 55 11.67 -9.98 -6.27
C PHE A 55 10.17 -10.07 -5.96
N LEU A 56 9.44 -10.91 -6.70
CA LEU A 56 8.00 -11.09 -6.50
C LEU A 56 7.69 -11.65 -5.12
N SER A 57 8.41 -12.67 -4.66
CA SER A 57 8.16 -13.28 -3.34
C SER A 57 8.44 -12.31 -2.19
N LEU A 58 9.49 -11.51 -2.27
CA LEU A 58 9.78 -10.47 -1.27
C LEU A 58 8.69 -9.40 -1.24
N ASN A 59 8.21 -8.96 -2.41
CA ASN A 59 7.09 -8.01 -2.48
C ASN A 59 5.79 -8.58 -1.92
N MET A 60 5.47 -9.84 -2.22
CA MET A 60 4.27 -10.50 -1.66
C MET A 60 4.36 -10.63 -0.15
N LEU A 61 5.52 -11.05 0.38
CA LEU A 61 5.73 -11.18 1.82
C LEU A 61 5.62 -9.82 2.53
N MET A 62 6.25 -8.78 1.97
CA MET A 62 6.15 -7.43 2.49
C MET A 62 4.73 -6.89 2.41
N GLY A 63 4.02 -7.11 1.30
CA GLY A 63 2.63 -6.69 1.12
C GLY A 63 1.68 -7.34 2.12
N LEU A 64 1.87 -8.64 2.39
CA LEU A 64 1.09 -9.35 3.41
C LEU A 64 1.38 -8.81 4.82
N ALA A 65 2.66 -8.58 5.14
CA ALA A 65 3.06 -8.03 6.44
C ALA A 65 2.49 -6.62 6.65
N LEU A 66 2.54 -5.76 5.63
CA LEU A 66 1.95 -4.42 5.67
C LEU A 66 0.43 -4.47 5.78
N SER A 67 -0.24 -5.38 5.09
CA SER A 67 -1.69 -5.56 5.17
C SER A 67 -2.12 -5.97 6.58
N ALA A 68 -1.38 -6.89 7.21
CA ALA A 68 -1.61 -7.27 8.60
C ALA A 68 -1.37 -6.11 9.56
N LEU A 69 -0.30 -5.32 9.34
CA LEU A 69 -0.01 -4.14 10.14
C LEU A 69 -1.12 -3.08 10.02
N TYR A 70 -1.60 -2.80 8.81
CA TYR A 70 -2.70 -1.85 8.61
C TYR A 70 -4.00 -2.32 9.25
N ALA A 71 -4.35 -3.60 9.12
CA ALA A 71 -5.51 -4.15 9.81
C ALA A 71 -5.40 -4.02 11.33
N LEU A 72 -4.22 -4.31 11.89
CA LEU A 72 -3.97 -4.17 13.32
C LEU A 72 -4.06 -2.71 13.79
N VAL A 73 -3.38 -1.79 13.11
CA VAL A 73 -3.40 -0.35 13.47
C VAL A 73 -4.81 0.21 13.33
N PHE A 74 -5.54 -0.13 12.26
CA PHE A 74 -6.93 0.28 12.10
C PHE A 74 -7.81 -0.20 13.26
N ALA A 75 -7.69 -1.47 13.64
CA ALA A 75 -8.44 -2.04 14.77
C ALA A 75 -8.12 -1.32 16.10
N LEU A 76 -6.85 -1.00 16.36
CA LEU A 76 -6.44 -0.26 17.55
C LEU A 76 -6.98 1.18 17.56
N MET A 77 -7.10 1.80 16.39
CA MET A 77 -7.59 3.18 16.25
C MET A 77 -9.11 3.26 16.14
N ARG A 78 -9.81 2.13 15.95
CA ARG A 78 -11.22 2.12 15.55
C ARG A 78 -12.14 2.89 16.48
N GLY A 79 -11.88 2.85 17.80
CA GLY A 79 -12.64 3.59 18.81
C GLY A 79 -12.43 5.11 18.79
N SER A 80 -11.37 5.59 18.14
CA SER A 80 -11.11 7.03 17.93
C SER A 80 -11.55 7.52 16.54
N LEU A 81 -11.91 6.61 15.65
CA LEU A 81 -12.39 6.93 14.31
C LEU A 81 -13.92 7.15 14.30
N PRO A 82 -14.45 7.88 13.31
CA PRO A 82 -15.89 8.09 13.18
C PRO A 82 -16.70 6.78 13.21
N GLY A 83 -17.94 6.85 13.72
CA GLY A 83 -18.82 5.68 13.79
C GLY A 83 -19.13 5.09 12.41
N ASN A 84 -19.30 5.95 11.40
CA ASN A 84 -19.54 5.55 10.01
C ASN A 84 -18.31 4.82 9.42
N PRO A 85 -18.46 3.57 8.94
CA PRO A 85 -17.33 2.76 8.46
C PRO A 85 -16.57 3.34 7.27
N LEU A 86 -17.29 3.92 6.29
CA LEU A 86 -16.67 4.58 5.14
C LEU A 86 -15.84 5.78 5.57
N LEU A 87 -16.38 6.62 6.45
CA LEU A 87 -15.68 7.80 6.95
C LEU A 87 -14.47 7.39 7.82
N ALA A 88 -14.59 6.35 8.65
CA ALA A 88 -13.46 5.78 9.39
C ALA A 88 -12.34 5.32 8.45
N GLY A 89 -12.71 4.62 7.37
CA GLY A 89 -11.77 4.18 6.33
C GLY A 89 -11.06 5.35 5.65
N LEU A 90 -11.80 6.38 5.26
CA LEU A 90 -11.23 7.61 4.65
C LEU A 90 -10.28 8.35 5.60
N CYS A 91 -10.65 8.49 6.87
CA CYS A 91 -9.78 9.09 7.88
C CYS A 91 -8.49 8.29 8.05
N PHE A 92 -8.59 6.96 8.15
CA PHE A 92 -7.42 6.09 8.22
C PHE A 92 -6.53 6.21 6.99
N SER A 93 -7.10 6.21 5.79
CA SER A 93 -6.37 6.43 4.54
C SER A 93 -5.62 7.75 4.55
N GLY A 94 -6.26 8.85 4.96
CA GLY A 94 -5.62 10.16 5.05
C GLY A 94 -4.39 10.14 5.96
N MET A 95 -4.51 9.51 7.13
CA MET A 95 -3.39 9.33 8.06
C MET A 95 -2.29 8.45 7.47
N ALA A 96 -2.65 7.32 6.86
CA ALA A 96 -1.67 6.42 6.24
C ALA A 96 -0.91 7.11 5.09
N ILE A 97 -1.59 7.91 4.27
CA ILE A 97 -0.95 8.70 3.20
C ILE A 97 0.03 9.71 3.80
N ALA A 98 -0.38 10.45 4.84
CA ALA A 98 0.45 11.45 5.50
C ALA A 98 1.66 10.85 6.24
N LEU A 99 1.54 9.63 6.78
CA LEU A 99 2.57 8.99 7.59
C LEU A 99 3.47 8.02 6.79
N LYS A 100 3.02 7.55 5.62
CA LYS A 100 3.75 6.57 4.81
C LYS A 100 4.09 7.10 3.43
N ALA A 101 3.09 7.40 2.61
CA ALA A 101 3.33 7.76 1.20
C ALA A 101 4.06 9.12 1.05
N ALA A 102 3.64 10.14 1.80
CA ALA A 102 4.27 11.47 1.71
C ALA A 102 5.71 11.48 2.24
N PRO A 103 6.04 10.90 3.42
CA PRO A 103 7.42 10.83 3.90
C PRO A 103 8.32 9.99 2.99
N GLU A 104 7.80 8.90 2.41
CA GLU A 104 8.55 8.08 1.45
C GLU A 104 8.90 8.88 0.18
N ALA A 105 7.93 9.58 -0.41
CA ALA A 105 8.15 10.44 -1.57
C ALA A 105 9.11 11.60 -1.27
N PHE A 106 8.98 12.22 -0.09
CA PHE A 106 9.89 13.27 0.37
C PHE A 106 11.32 12.73 0.54
N ASN A 107 11.47 11.55 1.14
CA ASN A 107 12.78 10.90 1.30
C ASN A 107 13.41 10.57 -0.05
N GLN A 108 12.65 10.04 -1.00
CA GLN A 108 13.12 9.80 -2.37
C GLN A 108 13.53 11.09 -3.07
N TYR A 109 12.81 12.18 -2.83
CA TYR A 109 13.11 13.49 -3.42
C TYR A 109 14.38 14.12 -2.85
N MET A 110 14.61 13.97 -1.54
CA MET A 110 15.73 14.62 -0.85
C MET A 110 17.02 13.81 -0.88
N ASN A 111 16.93 12.48 -0.71
CA ASN A 111 18.07 11.65 -0.34
C ASN A 111 18.49 10.63 -1.40
N ILE A 112 17.70 10.47 -2.47
CA ILE A 112 17.94 9.46 -3.50
C ILE A 112 17.99 10.14 -4.86
N ASN A 113 18.92 9.74 -5.73
CA ASN A 113 18.89 10.09 -7.15
C ASN A 113 17.76 9.32 -7.85
N TYR A 114 16.52 9.58 -7.46
CA TYR A 114 15.33 8.94 -8.03
C TYR A 114 14.63 9.91 -9.00
N PRO A 115 14.26 9.48 -10.23
CA PRO A 115 13.61 10.35 -11.19
C PRO A 115 12.31 10.96 -10.63
N ARG A 116 12.16 12.29 -10.71
CA ARG A 116 10.99 13.01 -10.16
C ARG A 116 9.66 12.50 -10.68
N SER A 117 9.62 12.06 -11.94
CA SER A 117 8.42 11.46 -12.54
C SER A 117 8.07 10.11 -11.89
N LEU A 118 9.07 9.30 -11.51
CA LEU A 118 8.84 8.05 -10.78
C LEU A 118 8.40 8.31 -9.34
N ILE A 119 8.98 9.34 -8.68
CA ILE A 119 8.50 9.78 -7.35
C ILE A 119 7.02 10.14 -7.42
N ALA A 120 6.62 10.95 -8.41
CA ALA A 120 5.24 11.37 -8.59
C ALA A 120 4.30 10.18 -8.87
N ALA A 121 4.72 9.25 -9.73
CA ALA A 121 3.96 8.03 -10.01
C ALA A 121 3.81 7.15 -8.76
N GLN A 122 4.88 6.96 -7.99
CA GLN A 122 4.87 6.16 -6.78
C GLN A 122 4.03 6.80 -5.67
N LEU A 123 4.12 8.12 -5.48
CA LEU A 123 3.26 8.85 -4.54
C LEU A 123 1.78 8.70 -4.91
N SER A 124 1.46 8.86 -6.20
CA SER A 124 0.08 8.72 -6.70
C SER A 124 -0.44 7.30 -6.51
N ASN A 125 0.33 6.31 -6.93
CA ASN A 125 -0.06 4.90 -6.81
C ASN A 125 -0.20 4.48 -5.34
N SER A 126 0.74 4.89 -4.48
CA SER A 126 0.67 4.62 -3.04
C SER A 126 -0.54 5.29 -2.40
N SER A 127 -0.85 6.52 -2.80
CA SER A 127 -2.01 7.24 -2.25
C SER A 127 -3.32 6.58 -2.65
N ILE A 128 -3.46 6.14 -3.90
CA ILE A 128 -4.65 5.43 -4.39
C ILE A 128 -4.79 4.07 -3.70
N SER A 129 -3.70 3.31 -3.59
CA SER A 129 -3.66 2.02 -2.88
C SER A 129 -4.06 2.18 -1.41
N LEU A 130 -3.53 3.18 -0.70
CA LEU A 130 -3.87 3.46 0.70
C LEU A 130 -5.31 3.97 0.88
N LEU A 131 -5.82 4.73 -0.10
CA LEU A 131 -7.22 5.15 -0.11
C LEU A 131 -8.15 3.94 -0.20
N ILE A 132 -7.91 3.06 -1.18
CA ILE A 132 -8.71 1.85 -1.37
C ILE A 132 -8.56 0.91 -0.16
N SER A 133 -7.35 0.77 0.38
CA SER A 133 -7.07 -0.06 1.55
C SER A 133 -7.81 0.41 2.79
N GLY A 134 -7.83 1.71 3.08
CA GLY A 134 -8.57 2.23 4.24
C GLY A 134 -10.08 2.13 4.06
N ILE A 135 -10.61 2.41 2.86
CA ILE A 135 -12.04 2.17 2.56
C ILE A 135 -12.39 0.69 2.77
N ALA A 136 -11.56 -0.23 2.26
CA ALA A 136 -11.75 -1.66 2.43
C ALA A 136 -11.73 -2.05 3.91
N LEU A 137 -10.79 -1.54 4.70
CA LEU A 137 -10.73 -1.77 6.15
C LEU A 137 -11.98 -1.25 6.87
N GLY A 138 -12.46 -0.06 6.48
CA GLY A 138 -13.72 0.49 6.98
C GLY A 138 -14.87 -0.48 6.75
N LEU A 139 -15.10 -0.89 5.50
CA LEU A 139 -16.16 -1.82 5.12
C LEU A 139 -16.01 -3.21 5.76
N LEU A 140 -14.79 -3.75 5.82
CA LEU A 140 -14.51 -5.03 6.47
C LEU A 140 -14.79 -4.98 7.98
N SER A 141 -14.62 -3.81 8.62
CA SER A 141 -14.91 -3.64 10.05
C SER A 141 -16.38 -3.77 10.41
N GLU A 142 -17.27 -3.50 9.45
CA GLU A 142 -18.71 -3.71 9.60
C GLU A 142 -19.08 -5.17 9.31
N ALA A 143 -18.46 -5.77 8.28
CA ALA A 143 -18.74 -7.15 7.86
C ALA A 143 -18.20 -8.22 8.84
N LEU A 144 -17.12 -7.92 9.56
CA LEU A 144 -16.46 -8.83 10.50
C LEU A 144 -16.53 -8.27 11.94
N PRO A 145 -17.61 -8.55 12.68
CA PRO A 145 -17.77 -8.07 14.05
C PRO A 145 -16.61 -8.59 14.92
N GLY A 146 -15.77 -7.66 15.38
CA GLY A 146 -14.51 -7.95 16.09
C GLY A 146 -13.31 -7.10 15.64
N LEU A 147 -13.49 -6.31 14.57
CA LEU A 147 -12.63 -5.18 14.18
C LEU A 147 -12.98 -3.88 14.91
N ALA A 148 -14.20 -3.78 15.45
CA ALA A 148 -14.68 -2.70 16.32
C ALA A 148 -14.28 -2.90 17.78
#